data_AF-A0A9P0L0T6-F1
#
_entry.id   AF-A0A9P0L0T6-F1
#
_cell.length_a   1.000
_cell.length_b   1.000
_cell.length_c   1.000
_cell.angle_alpha   90.00
_cell.angle_beta   90.00
_cell.angle_gamma   90.00
#
_symmetry.space_group_name_H-M   'P 1'
#
loop_
_entity.id
_entity.type
_entity.pdbx_description
1 polymer ?
#
loop_
_entity_poly.entity_id
_entity_poly.type
_entity_poly.pdbx_seq_one_letter_code
_entity_poly.pdbx_strand_id
1 'polypeptide(L)'
;MAKTTVPTIWCNREKIKQASEYNTQRIKKTTNPVCPDVDQALIRWFEVRRTENIPISGLILKANAILGALRMDKYYQISNAPSSHKADQTDQQKVYSKTSSVAD
;
A
#
# COMPACT_ATOMS: atom_id res chain seq x y z
N MET A 1 38.18 -28.93 6.76
CA MET A 1 37.42 -28.27 7.83
C MET A 1 35.98 -28.10 7.37
N ALA A 2 35.02 -28.84 7.93
CA ALA A 2 33.61 -28.72 7.56
C ALA A 2 33.09 -27.35 8.02
N LYS A 3 32.57 -26.55 7.08
CA LYS A 3 31.94 -25.25 7.40
C LYS A 3 30.59 -25.53 8.05
N THR A 4 30.49 -25.35 9.37
CA THR A 4 29.24 -25.54 10.11
C THR A 4 28.36 -24.31 9.95
N THR A 5 27.04 -24.52 9.89
CA THR A 5 26.04 -23.43 9.74
C THR A 5 25.67 -22.79 11.08
N VAL A 6 26.13 -23.37 12.19
CA VAL A 6 25.83 -22.91 13.56
C VAL A 6 26.22 -21.45 13.80
N PRO A 7 27.42 -20.96 13.39
CA PRO A 7 27.77 -19.55 13.56
C PRO A 7 26.82 -18.61 12.81
N THR A 8 26.41 -19.00 11.59
CA THR A 8 25.45 -18.22 10.78
C THR A 8 24.08 -18.14 11.44
N ILE A 9 23.62 -19.23 12.07
CA ILE A 9 22.36 -19.25 12.81
C ILE A 9 22.48 -18.35 14.04
N TRP A 10 23.58 -18.43 14.77
CA TRP A 10 23.82 -17.62 15.97
C TRP A 10 23.86 -16.12 15.65
N CYS A 11 24.58 -15.72 14.59
CA CYS A 11 24.65 -14.33 14.14
C CYS A 11 23.28 -13.76 13.71
N ASN A 12 22.38 -14.62 13.21
CA ASN A 12 21.04 -14.22 12.79
C ASN A 12 19.95 -14.47 13.85
N ARG A 13 20.32 -14.85 15.08
CA ARG A 13 19.39 -15.25 16.16
C ARG A 13 18.25 -14.26 16.35
N GLU A 14 18.53 -12.97 16.42
CA GLU A 14 17.51 -11.96 16.70
C GLU A 14 16.52 -11.82 15.55
N LYS A 15 16.99 -11.86 14.30
CA LYS A 15 16.14 -11.84 13.11
C LYS A 15 15.23 -13.07 13.05
N ILE A 16 15.76 -14.24 13.42
CA ILE A 16 14.99 -15.49 13.50
C ILE A 16 13.91 -15.38 14.58
N LYS A 17 14.25 -14.82 15.76
CA LYS A 17 13.32 -14.62 16.87
C LYS A 17 12.16 -13.69 16.47
N GLN A 18 12.46 -12.52 15.91
CA GLN A 18 11.45 -11.56 15.44
C GLN A 18 10.54 -12.17 14.37
N ALA A 19 11.11 -12.89 13.40
CA ALA A 19 10.34 -13.56 12.36
C ALA A 19 9.42 -14.67 12.92
N SER A 20 9.85 -15.35 13.98
CA SER A 20 9.05 -16.39 14.65
C SER A 20 7.90 -15.79 15.49
N GLU A 21 8.07 -14.59 16.04
CA GLU A 21 7.04 -13.93 16.86
C GLU A 21 5.95 -13.32 15.97
N TYR A 22 6.33 -12.74 14.83
CA TYR A 22 5.39 -12.12 13.88
C TYR A 22 4.60 -13.14 13.05
N ASN A 23 5.06 -14.38 12.94
CA ASN A 23 4.47 -15.38 12.05
C ASN A 23 4.16 -16.69 12.78
N THR A 24 2.90 -17.10 12.78
CA THR A 24 2.45 -18.36 13.41
C THR A 24 2.88 -19.60 12.61
N GLN A 25 3.38 -19.42 11.38
CA GLN A 25 3.77 -20.51 10.48
C GLN A 25 5.24 -20.90 10.66
N ARG A 26 5.54 -22.18 10.36
CA ARG A 26 6.90 -22.75 10.37
C ARG A 26 7.73 -22.24 9.18
N ILE A 27 8.07 -20.95 9.22
CA ILE A 27 8.80 -20.27 8.15
C ILE A 27 10.29 -20.65 8.22
N LYS A 28 10.82 -21.13 7.09
CA LYS A 28 12.25 -21.46 6.92
C LYS A 28 13.07 -20.34 6.28
N LYS A 29 12.41 -19.33 5.70
CA LYS A 29 13.05 -18.25 4.94
C LYS A 29 12.41 -16.92 5.29
N THR A 30 13.21 -15.94 5.69
CA THR A 30 12.78 -14.56 5.96
C THR A 30 12.86 -13.73 4.68
N THR A 31 12.15 -14.15 3.63
CA THR A 31 12.10 -13.38 2.37
C THR A 31 11.20 -12.17 2.56
N ASN A 32 11.73 -10.99 2.25
CA ASN A 32 10.93 -9.77 2.26
C ASN A 32 9.94 -9.79 1.08
N PRO A 33 8.68 -9.39 1.30
CA PRO A 33 7.71 -9.24 0.21
C PRO A 33 8.18 -8.18 -0.78
N VAL A 34 7.92 -8.39 -2.07
CA VAL A 34 8.29 -7.45 -3.14
C VAL A 34 7.39 -6.22 -3.09
N CYS A 35 6.09 -6.40 -2.82
CA CYS A 35 5.10 -5.34 -2.74
C CYS A 35 4.23 -5.52 -1.48
N PRO A 36 4.74 -5.16 -0.29
CA PRO A 36 4.04 -5.41 0.98
C PRO A 36 2.64 -4.81 1.03
N ASP A 37 2.44 -3.62 0.46
CA ASP A 37 1.14 -2.95 0.45
C ASP A 37 0.10 -3.69 -0.38
N VAL A 38 0.53 -4.22 -1.54
CA VAL A 38 -0.32 -5.03 -2.42
C VAL A 38 -0.65 -6.37 -1.74
N ASP A 39 0.35 -7.02 -1.14
CA ASP A 39 0.16 -8.27 -0.42
C ASP A 39 -0.82 -8.08 0.76
N GLN A 40 -0.69 -6.99 1.52
CA GLN A 40 -1.60 -6.70 2.64
C GLN A 40 -3.02 -6.40 2.16
N ALA A 41 -3.19 -5.60 1.10
CA ALA A 41 -4.50 -5.33 0.52
C ALA A 41 -5.16 -6.61 -0.02
N LEU A 42 -4.37 -7.49 -0.63
CA LEU A 42 -4.82 -8.76 -1.18
C LEU A 42 -5.25 -9.74 -0.07
N ILE A 43 -4.49 -9.82 1.03
CA ILE A 43 -4.85 -10.64 2.21
C ILE A 43 -6.20 -10.20 2.76
N ARG A 44 -6.41 -8.89 2.98
CA ARG A 44 -7.69 -8.36 3.48
C ARG A 44 -8.85 -8.67 2.54
N TRP A 45 -8.64 -8.49 1.24
CA TRP A 45 -9.66 -8.84 0.24
C TRP A 45 -9.99 -10.33 0.25
N PHE A 46 -8.98 -11.20 0.35
CA PHE A 46 -9.16 -12.65 0.39
C PHE A 46 -9.90 -13.11 1.65
N GLU A 47 -9.60 -12.51 2.80
CA GLU A 47 -10.29 -12.81 4.07
C GLU A 47 -11.78 -12.49 3.98
N VAL A 48 -12.16 -11.31 3.47
CA VAL A 48 -13.56 -10.92 3.25
C VAL A 48 -14.25 -11.96 2.36
N ARG A 49 -13.65 -12.34 1.24
CA ARG A 49 -14.23 -13.33 0.34
C ARG A 49 -14.33 -14.74 0.93
N ARG A 50 -13.43 -15.11 1.84
CA ARG A 50 -13.55 -16.37 2.59
C ARG A 50 -14.72 -16.35 3.57
N THR A 51 -15.08 -15.21 4.15
CA THR A 51 -16.29 -15.11 4.98
C THR A 51 -17.57 -15.33 4.18
N GLU A 52 -17.55 -15.01 2.88
CA GLU A 52 -18.65 -15.27 1.94
C GLU A 52 -18.68 -16.74 1.45
N ASN A 53 -17.77 -17.58 1.94
CA ASN A 53 -17.61 -18.99 1.54
C ASN A 53 -17.37 -19.19 0.03
N ILE A 54 -16.76 -18.20 -0.61
CA ILE A 54 -16.43 -18.26 -2.04
C ILE A 54 -15.05 -18.91 -2.22
N PRO A 55 -14.94 -20.02 -2.97
CA PRO A 55 -13.65 -20.62 -3.26
C PRO A 55 -12.87 -19.73 -4.22
N ILE A 56 -11.77 -19.13 -3.74
CA ILE A 56 -10.86 -18.35 -4.57
C ILE A 56 -9.75 -19.24 -5.08
N SER A 57 -9.70 -19.42 -6.39
CA SER A 57 -8.59 -20.10 -7.05
C SER A 57 -7.33 -19.21 -7.10
N GLY A 58 -6.16 -19.83 -7.21
CA GLY A 58 -4.89 -19.10 -7.33
C GLY A 58 -4.84 -18.16 -8.55
N LEU A 59 -5.57 -18.48 -9.62
CA LEU A 59 -5.68 -17.62 -10.81
C LEU A 59 -6.43 -16.31 -10.50
N ILE A 60 -7.54 -16.39 -9.77
CA ILE A 60 -8.30 -15.23 -9.33
C ILE A 60 -7.46 -14.38 -8.38
N LEU A 61 -6.74 -15.02 -7.46
CA LEU A 61 -5.85 -14.33 -6.53
C LEU A 61 -4.74 -13.57 -7.27
N LYS A 62 -4.11 -14.21 -8.29
CA LYS A 62 -3.08 -13.59 -9.12
C LYS A 62 -3.62 -12.40 -9.93
N ALA A 63 -4.81 -12.54 -10.53
CA ALA A 63 -5.44 -11.46 -11.28
C ALA A 63 -5.73 -10.24 -10.38
N ASN A 64 -6.21 -10.47 -9.15
CA ASN A 64 -6.45 -9.40 -8.18
C ASN A 64 -5.15 -8.75 -7.70
N ALA A 65 -4.07 -9.50 -7.53
CA ALA A 65 -2.76 -8.94 -7.19
C ALA A 65 -2.28 -7.97 -8.28
N ILE A 66 -2.38 -8.36 -9.55
CA ILE A 66 -1.99 -7.53 -10.70
C ILE A 66 -2.87 -6.27 -10.76
N LEU A 67 -4.19 -6.42 -10.64
CA LEU A 67 -5.11 -5.28 -10.64
C LEU A 67 -4.82 -4.32 -9.48
N GLY A 68 -4.54 -4.86 -8.29
CA GLY A 68 -4.15 -4.08 -7.13
C GLY A 68 -2.86 -3.29 -7.37
N ALA A 69 -1.83 -3.94 -7.91
CA ALA A 69 -0.57 -3.28 -8.24
C ALA A 69 -0.74 -2.14 -9.25
N LEU A 70 -1.48 -2.38 -10.34
CA LEU A 70 -1.78 -1.35 -11.35
C LEU A 70 -2.57 -0.19 -10.77
N ARG A 71 -3.53 -0.49 -9.89
CA ARG A 71 -4.32 0.53 -9.20
C ARG A 71 -3.43 1.41 -8.32
N MET A 72 -2.54 0.81 -7.54
CA MET A 72 -1.60 1.55 -6.69
C MET A 72 -0.62 2.38 -7.52
N ASP A 73 -0.06 1.84 -8.60
CA ASP A 73 0.84 2.58 -9.50
C ASP A 73 0.15 3.83 -10.07
N LYS A 74 -1.11 3.70 -10.52
CA LYS A 74 -1.91 4.84 -10.96
C LYS A 74 -2.13 5.88 -9.85
N TYR A 75 -2.39 5.47 -8.61
CA TYR A 75 -2.52 6.41 -7.49
C TYR A 75 -1.22 7.16 -7.19
N TYR A 76 -0.08 6.47 -7.23
CA TYR A 76 1.22 7.10 -7.04
C TYR A 76 1.50 8.16 -8.10
N GLN A 77 1.17 7.90 -9.37
CA GLN A 77 1.33 8.90 -10.43
C GLN A 77 0.38 10.10 -10.30
N ILE A 78 -0.87 9.88 -9.87
CA ILE A 78 -1.84 10.97 -9.65
C ILE A 78 -1.43 11.85 -8.46
N SER A 79 -0.97 11.24 -7.36
CA SER A 79 -0.58 11.97 -6.15
C SER A 79 0.68 12.82 -6.29
N ASN A 80 1.55 12.46 -7.25
CA ASN A 80 2.83 13.13 -7.49
C ASN A 80 2.85 13.94 -8.80
N ALA A 81 1.74 14.02 -9.53
CA ALA A 81 1.65 14.85 -10.72
C ALA A 81 1.81 16.34 -10.33
N PRO A 82 2.70 17.11 -10.99
CA PRO A 82 2.81 18.53 -10.73
C PRO A 82 1.46 19.18 -11.03
N SER A 83 0.89 19.80 -10.00
CA SER A 83 -0.36 20.55 -10.09
C SER A 83 -0.24 21.59 -11.21
N SER A 84 -0.94 21.35 -12.31
CA SER A 84 -1.12 22.28 -13.43
C SER A 84 -2.13 23.40 -13.09
N HIS A 85 -2.22 23.82 -11.82
CA HIS A 85 -2.91 25.05 -11.44
C HIS A 85 -1.88 26.16 -11.20
N LYS A 86 -1.31 26.65 -12.31
CA LYS A 86 -0.98 28.07 -12.44
C LYS A 86 -1.75 28.61 -13.64
N ALA A 87 -3.00 28.98 -13.38
CA ALA A 87 -3.74 29.92 -14.21
C ALA A 87 -4.43 30.91 -13.26
N ASP A 88 -4.13 32.19 -13.50
CA ASP A 88 -4.84 33.37 -13.01
C ASP A 88 -5.15 33.49 -11.51
N GLN A 89 -4.22 34.10 -10.78
CA GLN A 89 -4.57 35.02 -9.70
C GLN A 89 -4.09 36.42 -10.08
N THR A 90 -4.83 37.09 -10.98
CA THR A 90 -4.90 38.55 -10.98
C THR A 90 -6.33 38.93 -11.33
N ASP A 91 -6.89 39.88 -10.56
CA ASP A 91 -8.17 40.54 -10.80
C ASP A 91 -9.46 39.74 -10.60
N GLN A 92 -9.83 39.50 -9.34
CA GLN A 92 -11.26 39.50 -8.96
C GLN A 92 -11.57 39.93 -7.51
N GLN A 93 -10.60 40.52 -6.78
CA GLN A 93 -10.87 41.26 -5.53
C GLN A 93 -10.99 42.77 -5.80
N LYS A 94 -11.94 43.21 -6.64
CA LYS A 94 -12.26 44.66 -6.73
C LYS A 94 -13.65 45.01 -7.27
N VAL A 95 -14.69 44.20 -7.02
CA VAL A 95 -16.07 44.58 -7.41
C VAL A 95 -17.12 44.34 -6.31
N TYR A 96 -16.85 43.58 -5.25
CA TYR A 96 -17.86 43.23 -4.23
C TYR A 96 -17.91 44.15 -2.99
N SER A 97 -17.56 45.44 -3.10
CA SER A 97 -17.67 46.41 -1.99
C SER A 97 -18.34 47.76 -2.34
N LYS A 98 -19.18 47.78 -3.38
CA LYS A 98 -20.19 48.83 -3.66
C LYS A 98 -21.30 48.12 -4.42
N THR A 99 -22.40 47.67 -3.82
CA THR A 99 -23.50 48.50 -3.32
C THR A 99 -24.33 47.71 -2.30
N SER A 100 -24.15 47.97 -1.01
CA SER A 100 -25.17 47.71 0.01
C SER A 100 -25.45 49.06 0.68
N SER A 101 -26.48 49.75 0.19
CA SER A 101 -27.17 50.84 0.88
C SER A 101 -28.26 51.41 -0.04
N VAL A 102 -29.38 50.70 -0.19
CA VAL A 102 -30.70 51.31 -0.45
C VAL A 102 -31.76 50.43 0.22
N ALA A 103 -32.33 50.94 1.32
CA ALA A 103 -33.59 50.63 2.01
C ALA A 103 -33.40 51.17 3.45
N ASP A 104 -34.14 52.13 4.00
CA ASP A 104 -35.42 52.79 3.67
C ASP A 104 -35.35 54.27 4.11
#